data_AF-L9XSQ5-F1
#
_entry.id   AF-L9XSQ5-F1
#
_cell.length_a   1.000
_cell.length_b   1.000
_cell.length_c   1.000
_cell.angle_alpha   90.00
_cell.angle_beta   90.00
_cell.angle_gamma   90.00
#
_symmetry.space_group_name_H-M   'P 1'
#
loop_
_entity.id
_entity.type
_entity.pdbx_description
1 polymer ?
#
loop_
_entity_poly.entity_id
_entity_poly.type
_entity_poly.pdbx_seq_one_letter_code
_entity_poly.pdbx_strand_id
1 'polypeptide(L)' 'MTTPTTERELESPTETVELPATETVQRALHEATAHLYDELAVAGETTELPPEVFDGLEELYVATGEESVTTVRISYERE' A
#
# COMPACT_ATOMS: atom_id res chain seq x y z
N MET A 1 1.71 -36.84 10.32
CA MET A 1 2.23 -35.48 10.13
C MET A 1 2.11 -35.17 8.65
N THR A 2 0.98 -34.64 8.23
CA THR A 2 0.69 -34.26 6.84
C THR A 2 0.91 -32.76 6.71
N THR A 3 1.71 -32.36 5.74
CA THR A 3 1.99 -30.97 5.36
C THR A 3 0.67 -30.25 5.02
N PRO A 4 0.46 -29.00 5.46
CA PRO A 4 -0.63 -28.21 4.91
C PRO A 4 -0.27 -27.90 3.45
N THR A 5 -1.07 -28.46 2.55
CA THR A 5 -1.16 -28.08 1.15
C THR A 5 -1.43 -26.58 1.09
N THR A 6 -0.48 -25.80 0.56
CA THR A 6 -0.77 -24.45 0.10
C THR A 6 -1.77 -24.56 -1.04
N GLU A 7 -3.04 -24.34 -0.71
CA GLU A 7 -4.10 -24.10 -1.69
C GLU A 7 -3.71 -22.83 -2.44
N ARG A 8 -3.19 -22.99 -3.66
CA ARG A 8 -3.11 -21.91 -4.64
C ARG A 8 -4.55 -21.59 -5.03
N GLU A 9 -5.17 -20.67 -4.30
CA GLU A 9 -6.44 -20.10 -4.69
C GLU A 9 -6.25 -19.17 -5.89
N LEU A 10 -6.79 -19.61 -7.02
CA LEU A 10 -7.49 -18.84 -8.05
C LEU A 10 -6.80 -17.60 -8.61
N GLU A 11 -6.33 -17.77 -9.85
CA GLU A 11 -5.93 -16.76 -10.81
C GLU A 11 -7.00 -15.63 -10.93
N SER A 12 -6.80 -14.55 -10.20
CA SER A 12 -7.33 -13.22 -10.51
C SER A 12 -6.14 -12.36 -10.97
N PRO A 13 -6.30 -11.39 -11.89
CA PRO A 13 -5.19 -10.58 -12.40
C PRO A 13 -4.58 -9.62 -11.34
N THR A 14 -5.06 -9.71 -10.10
CA THR A 14 -4.59 -8.94 -8.96
C THR A 14 -3.49 -9.71 -8.23
N GLU A 15 -2.26 -9.23 -8.33
CA GLU A 15 -1.11 -9.73 -7.60
C GLU A 15 -1.03 -8.97 -6.25
N THR A 16 -0.96 -9.72 -5.15
CA THR A 16 -0.77 -9.15 -3.81
C THR A 16 0.64 -9.44 -3.31
N VAL A 17 1.36 -8.40 -2.92
CA VAL A 17 2.68 -8.49 -2.29
C VAL A 17 2.57 -8.14 -0.81
N GLU A 18 3.08 -9.04 0.03
CA GLU A 18 3.22 -8.82 1.48
C GLU A 18 4.60 -8.23 1.76
N LEU A 19 4.63 -7.06 2.40
CA LEU A 19 5.86 -6.42 2.83
C LEU A 19 6.07 -6.66 4.33
N PRO A 20 7.32 -6.88 4.78
CA PRO A 20 7.59 -7.07 6.19
C PRO A 20 7.38 -5.73 6.93
N ALA A 21 6.59 -5.74 8.01
CA ALA A 21 6.24 -4.57 8.81
C ALA A 21 7.40 -4.05 9.70
N THR A 22 8.62 -4.03 9.17
CA THR A 22 9.81 -3.49 9.83
C THR A 22 9.80 -1.96 9.83
N GLU A 23 10.43 -1.33 10.82
CA GLU A 23 10.62 0.13 10.88
C GLU A 23 11.18 0.72 9.58
N THR A 24 12.09 0.00 8.92
CA THR A 24 12.68 0.46 7.65
C THR A 24 11.65 0.50 6.52
N VAL A 25 10.79 -0.52 6.42
CA VAL A 25 9.71 -0.56 5.41
C VAL A 25 8.65 0.48 5.75
N GLN A 26 8.26 0.60 7.02
CA GLN A 26 7.27 1.60 7.44
C GLN A 26 7.76 3.02 7.14
N ARG A 27 9.02 3.34 7.45
CA ARG A 27 9.63 4.63 7.08
C ARG A 27 9.67 4.85 5.57
N ALA A 28 10.07 3.84 4.79
CA ALA A 28 10.10 3.96 3.34
C ALA A 28 8.70 4.19 2.75
N LEU A 29 7.66 3.54 3.29
CA LEU A 29 6.27 3.75 2.90
C LEU A 29 5.77 5.14 3.32
N HIS A 30 6.14 5.62 4.51
CA HIS A 30 5.81 6.97 4.97
C HIS A 30 6.38 8.03 4.03
N GLU A 31 7.67 7.93 3.70
CA GLU A 31 8.36 8.83 2.78
C GLU A 31 7.76 8.76 1.36
N ALA A 32 7.48 7.56 0.86
CA ALA A 32 6.87 7.38 -0.46
C ALA A 32 5.45 7.95 -0.53
N THR A 33 4.66 7.78 0.53
CA THR A 33 3.29 8.31 0.62
C THR A 33 3.31 9.83 0.70
N ALA A 34 4.23 10.41 1.48
CA ALA A 34 4.43 11.86 1.55
C ALA A 34 4.81 12.44 0.18
N HIS A 35 5.76 11.81 -0.52
CA HIS A 35 6.17 12.24 -1.84
C HIS A 35 5.01 12.16 -2.85
N LEU A 36 4.21 11.10 -2.81
CA LEU A 36 3.03 10.97 -3.67
C LEU A 36 2.02 12.09 -3.40
N TYR A 37 1.80 12.47 -2.14
CA TYR A 37 0.95 13.60 -1.78
C TYR A 37 1.44 14.91 -2.38
N ASP A 38 2.75 15.18 -2.26
CA ASP A 38 3.36 16.39 -2.82
C ASP A 38 3.19 16.43 -4.34
N GLU A 39 3.45 15.32 -5.02
CA GLU A 39 3.30 15.22 -6.48
C GLU A 39 1.83 15.40 -6.90
N LEU A 40 0.87 14.82 -6.16
CA LEU A 40 -0.56 14.98 -6.43
C LEU A 40 -1.04 16.42 -6.17
N ALA A 41 -0.51 17.08 -5.13
CA ALA A 41 -0.78 18.48 -4.85
C ALA A 41 -0.24 19.40 -5.95
N VAL A 42 0.95 19.10 -6.48
CA VAL A 42 1.54 19.81 -7.63
C VAL A 42 0.76 19.54 -8.90
N ALA A 43 0.27 18.31 -9.09
CA ALA A 43 -0.55 17.90 -10.24
C ALA A 43 -2.02 18.33 -10.14
N GLY A 44 -2.38 19.17 -9.14
CA GLY A 44 -3.72 19.49 -8.63
C GLY A 44 -4.81 20.01 -9.57
N GLU A 45 -4.63 19.90 -10.90
CA GLU A 45 -5.66 20.17 -11.91
C GLU A 45 -5.78 19.08 -13.00
N THR A 46 -4.83 18.14 -13.12
CA THR A 46 -4.83 17.13 -14.20
C THR A 46 -5.25 15.73 -13.76
N THR A 47 -5.36 15.50 -12.45
CA THR A 47 -5.61 14.16 -11.90
C THR A 47 -6.94 14.15 -11.16
N GLU A 48 -8.01 13.75 -11.85
CA GLU A 48 -9.31 13.46 -11.22
C GLU A 48 -9.23 12.11 -10.49
N LEU A 49 -8.53 12.08 -9.35
CA LEU A 49 -8.57 10.91 -8.47
C LEU A 49 -9.84 10.94 -7.61
N PRO A 50 -10.45 9.77 -7.37
CA PRO A 50 -11.52 9.64 -6.38
C PRO A 50 -11.03 10.12 -4.99
N PRO A 51 -11.87 10.84 -4.22
CA PRO A 51 -11.55 11.24 -2.84
C PRO A 51 -11.08 10.09 -1.96
N GLU A 52 -11.62 8.88 -2.19
CA GLU A 52 -11.29 7.65 -1.47
C GLU A 52 -9.81 7.27 -1.61
N VAL A 53 -9.15 7.67 -2.71
CA VAL A 53 -7.71 7.47 -2.89
C VAL A 53 -6.93 8.36 -1.94
N PHE A 54 -7.36 9.62 -1.78
CA PHE A 54 -6.73 10.54 -0.82
C PHE A 54 -6.96 10.06 0.61
N ASP A 55 -8.18 9.64 0.96
CA ASP A 55 -8.46 9.11 2.30
C ASP A 55 -7.57 7.89 2.62
N GLY A 56 -7.39 6.99 1.66
CA GLY A 56 -6.51 5.82 1.81
C GLY A 56 -5.02 6.18 1.92
N LEU A 57 -4.56 7.20 1.20
CA LEU A 57 -3.19 7.70 1.32
C LEU A 57 -2.96 8.39 2.67
N GLU A 58 -3.93 9.14 3.20
CA GLU A 58 -3.84 9.79 4.50
C GLU A 58 -3.72 8.76 5.62
N GLU A 59 -4.58 7.73 5.58
CA GLU A 59 -4.56 6.63 6.55
C GLU A 59 -3.20 5.92 6.54
N LEU A 60 -2.67 5.61 5.35
CA LEU A 60 -1.36 4.97 5.22
C LEU A 60 -0.22 5.87 5.73
N TYR A 61 -0.26 7.17 5.45
CA TYR A 61 0.72 8.14 5.91
C TYR A 61 0.76 8.22 7.45
N VAL A 62 -0.41 8.34 8.08
CA VAL A 62 -0.54 8.38 9.54
C VAL A 62 -0.08 7.06 10.16
N ALA A 63 -0.59 5.92 9.67
CA ALA A 63 -0.28 4.61 10.23
C ALA A 63 1.23 4.29 10.19
N THR A 64 1.90 4.65 9.09
CA THR A 64 3.35 4.45 8.92
C THR A 64 4.19 5.44 9.74
N GLY A 65 3.68 6.63 10.02
CA GLY A 65 4.33 7.63 10.89
C GLY A 65 4.20 7.31 12.38
N GLU A 66 3.10 6.65 12.79
CA GLU A 66 2.86 6.22 14.17
C GLU A 66 3.44 4.83 14.50
N GLU A 67 4.20 4.23 13.57
CA GLU A 67 4.77 2.88 13.69
C GLU A 67 3.73 1.79 14.05
N SER A 68 2.45 2.06 13.73
CA SER A 68 1.31 1.25 14.16
C SER A 68 0.93 0.17 13.14
N VAL A 69 1.72 0.05 12.06
CA VAL A 69 1.49 -0.91 10.99
C VAL A 69 1.94 -2.30 11.43
N THR A 70 0.99 -3.24 11.50
CA THR A 70 1.26 -4.64 11.85
C THR A 70 1.41 -5.53 10.63
N THR A 71 0.86 -5.13 9.48
CA THR A 71 0.90 -5.89 8.23
C THR A 71 0.74 -4.91 7.06
N VAL A 72 1.56 -5.05 6.03
CA VAL A 72 1.43 -4.29 4.78
C VAL A 72 1.15 -5.26 3.63
N ARG A 73 0.06 -5.04 2.92
CA ARG A 73 -0.34 -5.76 1.72
C ARG A 73 -0.64 -4.77 0.62
N ILE A 74 0.07 -4.90 -0.50
CA ILE A 74 -0.17 -4.10 -1.70
C ILE A 74 -0.74 -5.02 -2.75
N SER A 75 -1.95 -4.72 -3.23
CA SER A 75 -2.59 -5.45 -4.31
C SER A 75 -2.61 -4.57 -5.55
N TYR A 76 -2.16 -5.11 -6.68
CA TYR A 76 -2.14 -4.40 -7.96
C TYR A 76 -2.56 -5.30 -9.10
N GLU A 77 -3.14 -4.71 -10.14
CA GLU A 77 -3.40 -5.40 -11.39
C GLU A 77 -2.16 -5.34 -12.28
N ARG A 78 -1.78 -6.47 -12.89
CA ARG A 78 -0.66 -6.53 -13.83
C ARG A 78 -1.21 -6.48 -15.26
N GLU A 79 -0.77 -5.48 -16.03
CA GLU A 79 -1.05 -5.35 -17.48
C GLU A 79 -0.27 -6.36 -18.33
#